data_AF-A0A4R0P281-F1
#
_entry.id   AF-A0A4R0P281-F1
#
_cell.length_a   1.000
_cell.length_b   1.000
_cell.length_c   1.000
_cell.angle_alpha   90.00
_cell.angle_beta   90.00
_cell.angle_gamma   90.00
#
_symmetry.space_group_name_H-M   'P 1'
#
loop_
_entity.id
_entity.type
_entity.pdbx_description
1 polymer ?
#
loop_
_entity_poly.entity_id
_entity_poly.type
_entity_poly.pdbx_seq_one_letter_code
_entity_poly.pdbx_strand_id
1 'polypeptide(L)' 'MNNKRLANVFGRISGILQGPSRQQIETEYLNRSLSIHDLERRQREIDAGKFSSF' A
#
# COMPACT_ATOMS: atom_id res chain seq x y z
N MET A 1 8.36 -38.47 -5.21
CA MET A 1 7.34 -37.40 -5.36
C MET A 1 8.04 -36.04 -5.29
N ASN A 2 7.82 -35.18 -6.29
CA ASN A 2 8.56 -33.93 -6.50
C ASN A 2 7.99 -32.78 -5.65
N ASN A 3 8.46 -32.66 -4.40
CA ASN A 3 8.08 -31.60 -3.46
C ASN A 3 8.42 -30.17 -3.94
N LYS A 4 9.21 -30.03 -5.01
CA LYS A 4 9.63 -28.74 -5.58
C LYS A 4 8.53 -28.03 -6.36
N ARG A 5 7.50 -28.74 -6.83
CA ARG A 5 6.39 -28.13 -7.61
C ARG A 5 5.38 -27.41 -6.73
N LEU A 6 5.12 -27.90 -5.51
CA LEU A 6 4.19 -27.28 -4.58
C LEU A 6 4.77 -25.98 -3.99
N ALA A 7 6.05 -25.96 -3.64
CA ALA A 7 6.71 -24.78 -3.09
C ALA A 7 6.65 -23.55 -4.02
N ASN A 8 6.80 -23.76 -5.34
CA ASN A 8 6.75 -22.68 -6.33
C ASN A 8 5.34 -22.09 -6.54
N VAL A 9 4.28 -22.85 -6.25
CA VAL A 9 2.90 -22.34 -6.33
C VAL A 9 2.57 -21.52 -5.09
N PHE A 10 2.93 -22.01 -3.89
CA PHE A 10 2.73 -21.25 -2.66
C PHE A 10 3.54 -19.95 -2.61
N GLY A 11 4.79 -19.94 -3.10
CA GLY A 11 5.60 -18.71 -3.18
C GLY A 11 5.07 -17.65 -4.15
N ARG A 12 4.26 -18.04 -5.16
CA ARG A 12 3.57 -17.11 -6.07
C ARG A 12 2.29 -16.56 -5.46
N ILE A 13 1.57 -17.38 -4.69
CA ILE A 13 0.34 -16.96 -3.99
C ILE A 13 0.68 -16.03 -2.82
N SER A 14 1.81 -16.21 -2.14
CA SER A 14 2.26 -15.28 -1.09
C SER A 14 2.59 -13.87 -1.60
N GLY A 15 2.94 -13.72 -2.89
CA GLY A 15 3.14 -12.41 -3.52
C GLY A 15 1.84 -11.64 -3.78
N ILE A 16 0.72 -12.34 -3.91
CA ILE A 16 -0.61 -11.75 -4.14
C ILE A 16 -1.24 -11.30 -2.81
N LEU A 17 -0.79 -11.87 -1.68
CA LEU A 17 -1.24 -11.50 -0.33
C LEU A 17 -0.45 -10.34 0.29
N GLN A 18 0.51 -9.74 -0.42
CA GLN A 18 1.07 -8.47 0.02
C GLN A 18 -0.05 -7.43 -0.11
N GLY A 19 -0.57 -6.98 1.03
CA GLY A 19 -1.51 -5.88 1.10
C GLY A 19 -0.97 -4.63 0.38
N PRO A 20 -1.83 -3.62 0.17
CA PRO A 20 -1.40 -2.39 -0.49
C PRO A 20 -0.15 -1.84 0.20
N SER A 21 0.81 -1.26 -0.54
CA SER A 21 1.97 -0.64 0.07
C SER A 21 1.60 0.69 0.73
N ARG A 22 2.41 1.16 1.68
CA ARG A 22 2.24 2.49 2.30
C ARG A 22 2.07 3.58 1.24
N GLN A 23 2.92 3.53 0.21
CA GLN A 23 2.91 4.47 -0.90
C GLN A 23 1.60 4.42 -1.68
N GLN A 24 1.02 3.24 -1.90
CA GLN A 24 -0.27 3.11 -2.60
C GLN A 24 -1.40 3.76 -1.82
N ILE A 25 -1.42 3.59 -0.49
CA ILE A 25 -2.41 4.21 0.38
C ILE A 25 -2.24 5.72 0.45
N GLU A 26 -1.01 6.21 0.58
CA GLU A 26 -0.71 7.65 0.55
C GLU A 26 -1.17 8.27 -0.76
N THR A 27 -0.88 7.61 -1.89
CA THR A 27 -1.30 8.07 -3.22
C THR A 27 -2.82 8.09 -3.35
N GLU A 28 -3.51 7.02 -2.92
CA GLU A 28 -4.97 6.98 -2.92
C GLU A 28 -5.57 8.06 -2.02
N TYR A 29 -4.95 8.30 -0.87
CA TYR A 29 -5.38 9.32 0.07
C TYR A 29 -5.28 10.72 -0.52
N LEU A 30 -4.18 11.03 -1.23
CA LEU A 30 -4.01 12.29 -1.96
C LEU A 30 -5.00 12.41 -3.12
N ASN A 31 -5.22 11.35 -3.91
CA ASN A 31 -6.14 11.35 -5.05
C ASN A 31 -7.60 11.64 -4.67
N ARG A 32 -7.98 11.39 -3.42
CA ARG A 32 -9.31 11.74 -2.88
C ARG A 32 -9.45 13.24 -2.58
N SER A 33 -8.46 14.08 -2.87
CA SER A 33 -8.53 15.52 -2.66
C SER A 33 -9.56 16.17 -3.59
N LEU A 34 -10.39 17.06 -3.06
CA LEU A 34 -11.39 17.80 -3.85
C LEU A 34 -10.91 19.18 -4.34
N SER A 35 -9.79 19.67 -3.80
CA SER A 35 -9.19 20.96 -4.13
C SER A 35 -7.71 20.98 -3.77
N ILE A 36 -6.98 22.00 -4.22
CA ILE A 36 -5.56 22.20 -3.88
C ILE A 36 -5.37 22.34 -2.35
N HIS A 37 -6.24 23.09 -1.69
CA HIS A 37 -6.18 23.24 -0.22
C HIS A 37 -6.41 21.91 0.52
N ASP A 38 -7.28 21.05 0.01
CA ASP A 38 -7.49 19.71 0.57
C ASP A 38 -6.26 18.81 0.31
N LEU A 39 -5.66 18.89 -0.87
CA LEU A 39 -4.43 18.17 -1.20
C LEU A 39 -3.28 18.56 -0.26
N GLU A 40 -3.05 19.86 -0.05
CA GLU A 40 -2.03 20.37 0.87
C GLU A 40 -2.28 19.92 2.31
N ARG A 41 -3.54 19.96 2.77
CA ARG A 41 -3.90 19.46 4.10
C ARG A 41 -3.57 17.97 4.22
N ARG A 42 -3.96 17.16 3.23
CA ARG A 42 -3.70 15.71 3.22
C ARG A 42 -2.21 15.40 3.18
N GLN A 43 -1.43 16.18 2.44
CA GLN A 43 0.03 16.04 2.43
C GLN A 43 0.61 16.32 3.82
N ARG A 44 0.20 17.40 4.49
CA ARG A 44 0.64 17.69 5.87
C ARG A 44 0.28 16.58 6.85
N GLU A 45 -0.88 15.95 6.68
CA GLU A 45 -1.27 14.80 7.51
C GLU A 45 -0.38 13.57 7.28
N ILE A 46 0.02 13.30 6.02
CA ILE A 46 1.00 12.26 5.68
C ILE A 46 2.35 12.58 6.36
N ASP A 47 2.83 13.82 6.21
CA ASP A 47 4.09 14.27 6.79
C ASP A 47 4.07 14.22 8.32
N ALA A 48 2.91 14.44 8.94
CA ALA A 48 2.68 14.29 10.38
C ALA A 48 2.62 12.83 10.86
N GLY A 49 2.73 11.85 9.95
CA GLY A 49 2.80 10.43 10.28
C GLY A 49 1.44 9.72 10.33
N LYS A 50 0.41 10.21 9.61
CA LYS A 50 -0.91 9.57 9.53
C LYS A 50 -0.88 8.08 9.18
N PHE A 51 0.13 7.64 8.41
CA PHE A 51 0.33 6.24 8.01
C PHE A 51 1.58 5.61 8.65
N SER A 52 2.02 6.10 9.81
CA SER A 52 3.19 5.56 10.53
C SER A 52 3.02 4.11 11.00
N SER A 53 1.78 3.65 11.16
CA SER A 53 1.44 2.28 11.57
C SER A 53 1.21 1.33 10.40
N PHE A 54 1.46 1.78 9.17
CA PHE A 54 1.23 1.00 7.96
C PHE A 54 2.45 0.16 7.57
#